data_AF-A0A7J2U5L6-F1
#
_entry.id   AF-A0A7J2U5L6-F1
#
_cell.length_a   1.000
_cell.length_b   1.000
_cell.length_c   1.000
_cell.angle_alpha   90.00
_cell.angle_beta   90.00
_cell.angle_gamma   90.00
#
_symmetry.space_group_name_H-M   'P 1'
#
loop_
_entity.id
_entity.type
_entity.pdbx_description
1 polymer ?
#
loop_
_entity_poly.entity_id
_entity_poly.type
_entity_poly.pdbx_seq_one_letter_code
_entity_poly.pdbx_strand_id
1 'polypeptide(L)'
;MSLSSFLHPTHTPQEELETLFNMALSQDLGDALKILLLYMYVEKVSAEVIEVSGERKLKRILCRMPSKKRISRALAILRREGSLSEDEYRELRRIFRVLRCTRNSFLHRACGEECPAINLDDVVNGVQLYTSKAREYISRMLISWSTV
;
A
#
# COMPACT_ATOMS: atom_id res chain seq x y z
N MET A 1 25.33 22.56 -28.73
CA MET A 1 25.07 21.11 -28.65
C MET A 1 23.88 20.91 -27.73
N SER A 2 22.79 20.35 -28.28
CA SER A 2 21.49 20.22 -27.62
C SER A 2 21.49 19.04 -26.64
N LEU A 3 21.21 19.29 -25.36
CA LEU A 3 20.96 18.27 -24.33
C LEU A 3 19.50 17.80 -24.40
N SER A 4 19.11 17.27 -25.57
CA SER A 4 17.75 16.77 -25.81
C SER A 4 17.76 15.28 -26.07
N SER A 5 18.01 14.45 -25.04
CA SER A 5 17.80 12.99 -25.15
C SER A 5 17.97 12.21 -23.84
N PHE A 6 17.36 12.64 -22.74
CA PHE A 6 17.07 11.73 -21.61
C PHE A 6 15.74 12.10 -20.94
N LEU A 7 14.69 12.23 -21.76
CA LEU A 7 13.33 12.01 -21.28
C LEU A 7 13.07 10.51 -21.46
N HIS A 8 13.37 9.72 -20.44
CA HIS A 8 12.69 8.43 -20.30
C HIS A 8 11.19 8.73 -20.20
N PRO A 9 10.32 7.96 -20.87
CA PRO A 9 8.89 8.14 -20.70
C PRO A 9 8.60 7.99 -19.22
N THR A 10 8.15 9.09 -18.61
CA THR A 10 7.67 9.15 -17.24
C THR A 10 6.46 8.25 -17.17
N HIS A 11 6.65 6.96 -16.87
CA HIS A 11 5.57 6.14 -16.37
C HIS A 11 4.99 6.90 -15.19
N THR A 12 3.69 7.17 -15.25
CA THR A 12 3.04 7.83 -14.13
C THR A 12 3.16 6.89 -12.92
N PRO A 13 3.37 7.41 -11.69
CA PRO A 13 3.51 6.56 -10.50
C PRO A 13 2.36 5.55 -10.33
N GLN A 14 1.20 5.87 -10.93
CA GLN A 14 -0.03 5.08 -10.96
C GLN A 14 0.01 3.90 -11.95
N GLU A 15 0.60 4.06 -13.14
CA GLU A 15 0.79 2.93 -14.09
C GLU A 15 1.77 1.90 -13.52
N GLU A 16 2.83 2.34 -12.84
CA GLU A 16 3.77 1.44 -12.16
C GLU A 16 3.10 0.65 -11.04
N LEU A 17 2.18 1.30 -10.31
CA LEU A 17 1.38 0.70 -9.25
C LEU A 17 0.47 -0.40 -9.79
N GLU A 18 -0.28 -0.11 -10.85
CA GLU A 18 -1.16 -1.08 -11.50
C GLU A 18 -0.37 -2.24 -12.11
N THR A 19 0.83 -1.97 -12.65
CA THR A 19 1.75 -3.02 -13.12
C THR A 19 2.18 -3.95 -11.99
N LEU A 20 2.61 -3.41 -10.83
CA LEU A 20 2.99 -4.23 -9.67
C LEU A 20 1.84 -5.10 -9.16
N PHE A 21 0.62 -4.56 -9.14
CA PHE A 21 -0.56 -5.30 -8.74
C PHE A 21 -0.92 -6.40 -9.75
N ASN A 22 -0.94 -6.08 -11.04
CA ASN A 22 -1.23 -7.06 -12.10
C ASN A 22 -0.17 -8.17 -12.17
N MET A 23 1.11 -7.86 -11.95
CA MET A 23 2.17 -8.85 -11.81
C MET A 23 1.90 -9.81 -10.64
N ALA A 24 1.43 -9.29 -9.50
CA ALA A 24 1.09 -10.11 -8.34
C ALA A 24 -0.10 -11.06 -8.60
N LEU A 25 -0.98 -10.72 -9.54
CA LEU A 25 -2.11 -11.56 -9.94
C LEU A 25 -1.79 -12.57 -11.05
N SER A 26 -0.58 -12.54 -11.62
CA SER A 26 -0.18 -13.49 -12.66
C SER A 26 -0.19 -14.93 -12.14
N GLN A 27 -0.74 -15.86 -12.93
CA GLN A 27 -0.85 -17.27 -12.56
C GLN A 27 0.52 -17.96 -12.42
N ASP A 28 1.54 -17.46 -13.13
CA ASP A 28 2.89 -18.05 -13.18
C ASP A 28 3.79 -17.66 -12.00
N LEU A 29 3.33 -16.78 -11.11
CA LEU A 29 4.09 -16.39 -9.93
C LEU A 29 3.81 -17.32 -8.74
N GLY A 30 4.87 -17.80 -8.09
CA GLY A 30 4.77 -18.46 -6.79
C GLY A 30 4.23 -17.52 -5.70
N ASP A 31 3.44 -18.04 -4.78
CA ASP A 31 2.71 -17.27 -3.75
C ASP A 31 3.60 -16.35 -2.92
N ALA A 32 4.85 -16.77 -2.68
CA ALA A 32 5.85 -15.97 -1.99
C ALA A 32 6.12 -14.63 -2.69
N LEU A 33 6.30 -14.67 -4.01
CA LEU A 33 6.60 -13.49 -4.81
C LEU A 33 5.33 -12.61 -4.95
N LYS A 34 4.15 -13.23 -5.07
CA LYS A 34 2.87 -12.50 -5.05
C LYS A 34 2.71 -11.70 -3.77
N ILE A 35 2.96 -12.30 -2.62
CA ILE A 35 2.86 -11.63 -1.32
C ILE A 35 3.87 -10.48 -1.19
N LEU A 36 5.11 -10.65 -1.68
CA LEU A 36 6.10 -9.58 -1.70
C LEU A 36 5.64 -8.38 -2.54
N LEU A 37 5.13 -8.63 -3.75
CA LEU A 37 4.61 -7.58 -4.63
C LEU A 37 3.39 -6.88 -4.03
N LEU A 38 2.44 -7.63 -3.46
CA LEU A 38 1.27 -7.07 -2.76
C LEU A 38 1.70 -6.21 -1.56
N TYR A 39 2.73 -6.62 -0.81
CA TYR A 39 3.25 -5.83 0.30
C TYR A 39 3.86 -4.50 -0.18
N MET A 40 4.69 -4.53 -1.24
CA MET A 40 5.29 -3.33 -1.83
C MET A 40 4.22 -2.37 -2.37
N TYR A 41 3.19 -2.93 -3.00
CA TYR A 41 2.06 -2.18 -3.51
C TYR A 41 1.31 -1.47 -2.38
N VAL A 42 0.93 -2.19 -1.32
CA VAL A 42 0.28 -1.62 -0.12
C VAL A 42 1.15 -0.54 0.52
N GLU A 43 2.47 -0.73 0.56
CA GLU A 43 3.40 0.26 1.09
C GLU A 43 3.44 1.56 0.28
N LYS A 44 3.40 1.47 -1.06
CA LYS A 44 3.39 2.64 -1.95
C LYS A 44 2.06 3.40 -1.84
N VAL A 45 0.92 2.69 -1.88
CA VAL A 45 -0.41 3.29 -1.65
C VAL A 45 -0.49 3.95 -0.26
N SER A 46 0.09 3.33 0.77
CA SER A 46 0.14 3.92 2.12
C SER A 46 0.93 5.22 2.17
N ALA A 47 1.97 5.35 1.35
CA ALA A 47 2.74 6.57 1.24
C ALA A 47 1.90 7.70 0.64
N GLU A 48 1.17 7.42 -0.44
CA GLU A 48 0.30 8.38 -1.11
C GLU A 48 -0.81 8.89 -0.18
N VAL A 49 -1.47 7.99 0.57
CA VAL A 49 -2.47 8.37 1.58
C VAL A 49 -1.89 9.37 2.60
N ILE A 50 -0.68 9.12 3.10
CA ILE A 50 -0.03 10.03 4.06
C ILE A 50 0.38 11.35 3.38
N GLU A 51 0.87 11.27 2.15
CA GLU A 51 1.32 12.43 1.38
C GLU A 51 0.19 13.40 1.09
N VAL A 52 -1.01 12.92 0.79
CA VAL A 52 -2.18 13.79 0.55
C VAL A 52 -2.91 14.18 1.84
N SER A 53 -2.65 13.49 2.95
CA SER A 53 -3.27 13.81 4.24
C SER A 53 -2.96 15.25 4.72
N GLY A 54 -3.78 15.80 5.61
CA GLY A 54 -3.50 17.09 6.25
C GLY A 54 -2.30 17.10 7.21
N GLU A 55 -1.66 15.95 7.48
CA GLU A 55 -0.66 15.79 8.55
C GLU A 55 0.75 16.19 8.11
N ARG A 56 1.03 17.49 8.05
CA ARG A 56 2.34 18.06 7.63
C ARG A 56 3.55 17.43 8.34
N LYS A 57 3.43 17.08 9.63
CA LYS A 57 4.51 16.43 10.39
C LYS A 57 4.86 15.06 9.83
N LEU A 58 3.86 14.28 9.39
CA LEU A 58 4.07 12.95 8.83
C LEU A 58 4.73 13.02 7.45
N LYS A 59 4.31 13.97 6.59
CA LYS A 59 4.91 14.17 5.27
C LYS A 59 6.42 14.35 5.35
N ARG A 60 6.89 15.20 6.28
CA ARG A 60 8.32 15.49 6.47
C ARG A 60 9.17 14.27 6.84
N ILE A 61 8.57 13.26 7.44
CA ILE A 61 9.28 12.05 7.88
C ILE A 61 8.92 10.81 7.06
N LEU A 62 8.11 10.96 6.00
CA LEU A 62 7.56 9.83 5.25
C LEU A 62 8.65 8.91 4.72
N CYS A 63 9.69 9.47 4.10
CA CYS A 63 10.83 8.73 3.55
C CYS A 63 11.65 7.99 4.62
N ARG A 64 11.57 8.40 5.90
CA ARG A 64 12.27 7.77 7.03
C ARG A 64 11.36 6.84 7.83
N MET A 65 10.08 6.75 7.48
CA MET A 65 9.10 5.96 8.21
C MET A 65 9.20 4.48 7.81
N PRO A 66 9.35 3.55 8.78
CA PRO A 66 9.34 2.11 8.47
C PRO A 66 8.01 1.68 7.84
N SER A 67 8.05 0.74 6.89
CA SER A 67 6.87 0.25 6.14
C SER A 67 5.71 -0.15 7.05
N LYS A 68 5.98 -0.91 8.13
CA LYS A 68 4.98 -1.26 9.17
C LYS A 68 4.27 -0.04 9.75
N LYS A 69 5.03 1.02 10.06
CA LYS A 69 4.49 2.25 10.64
C LYS A 69 3.73 3.06 9.59
N ARG A 70 4.20 3.08 8.34
CA ARG A 70 3.54 3.73 7.21
C ARG A 70 2.15 3.14 6.97
N ILE A 71 2.08 1.82 6.80
CA ILE A 71 0.83 1.08 6.58
C ILE A 71 -0.14 1.30 7.75
N SER A 72 0.34 1.16 8.99
CA SER A 72 -0.49 1.35 10.18
C SER A 72 -1.02 2.78 10.31
N ARG A 73 -0.26 3.79 9.88
CA ARG A 73 -0.67 5.20 9.91
C ARG A 73 -1.69 5.49 8.80
N ALA A 74 -1.46 4.98 7.59
CA ALA A 74 -2.41 5.12 6.49
C ALA A 74 -3.78 4.52 6.86
N LEU A 75 -3.83 3.31 7.45
CA LEU A 75 -5.07 2.72 7.93
C LEU A 75 -5.77 3.58 9.00
N ALA A 76 -5.01 4.16 9.92
CA ALA A 76 -5.56 5.03 10.96
C ALA A 76 -6.13 6.33 10.37
N ILE A 77 -5.48 6.90 9.35
CA ILE A 77 -5.98 8.05 8.60
C ILE A 77 -7.30 7.68 7.92
N LEU A 78 -7.33 6.63 7.09
CA LEU A 78 -8.54 6.22 6.37
C LEU A 78 -9.73 5.96 7.31
N ARG A 79 -9.50 5.33 8.46
CA ARG A 79 -10.53 5.14 9.48
C ARG A 79 -11.03 6.47 10.07
N ARG A 80 -10.10 7.36 10.47
CA ARG A 80 -10.46 8.66 11.07
C ARG A 80 -11.29 9.51 10.11
N GLU A 81 -10.94 9.48 8.83
CA GLU A 81 -11.61 10.24 7.76
C GLU A 81 -12.87 9.54 7.22
N GLY A 82 -13.34 8.49 7.90
CA GLY A 82 -14.59 7.78 7.59
C GLY A 82 -14.55 6.94 6.31
N SER A 83 -13.39 6.73 5.69
CA SER A 83 -13.25 5.85 4.51
C SER A 83 -13.34 4.37 4.86
N LEU A 84 -13.05 3.99 6.12
CA LEU A 84 -13.13 2.62 6.60
C LEU A 84 -14.10 2.50 7.76
N SER A 85 -14.98 1.51 7.70
CA SER A 85 -15.74 1.04 8.86
C SER A 85 -14.83 0.37 9.90
N GLU A 86 -15.35 0.15 11.11
CA GLU A 86 -14.64 -0.60 12.15
C GLU A 86 -14.25 -2.01 11.68
N ASP A 87 -15.17 -2.68 10.99
CA ASP A 87 -14.99 -4.05 10.53
C ASP A 87 -13.96 -4.12 9.41
N GLU A 88 -14.06 -3.22 8.42
CA GLU A 88 -13.06 -3.10 7.35
C GLU A 88 -11.66 -2.81 7.94
N TYR A 89 -11.58 -1.91 8.93
CA TYR A 89 -10.30 -1.59 9.60
C TYR A 89 -9.71 -2.80 10.32
N ARG A 90 -10.52 -3.56 11.06
CA ARG A 90 -10.07 -4.77 11.77
C ARG A 90 -9.59 -5.84 10.79
N GLU A 91 -10.33 -6.06 9.72
CA GLU A 91 -9.98 -7.06 8.71
C GLU A 91 -8.69 -6.68 7.97
N LEU A 92 -8.54 -5.43 7.53
CA LEU A 92 -7.32 -4.97 6.88
C LEU A 92 -6.10 -5.05 7.80
N ARG A 93 -6.25 -4.81 9.11
CA ARG A 93 -5.17 -5.01 10.08
C ARG A 93 -4.76 -6.48 10.18
N ARG A 94 -5.72 -7.41 10.14
CA ARG A 94 -5.46 -8.86 10.11
C ARG A 94 -4.65 -9.20 8.86
N ILE A 95 -5.14 -8.83 7.68
CA ILE A 95 -4.51 -9.12 6.39
C ILE A 95 -3.08 -8.54 6.32
N PHE A 96 -2.88 -7.29 6.73
CA PHE A 96 -1.56 -6.65 6.68
C PHE A 96 -0.58 -7.17 7.72
N ARG A 97 -1.08 -7.72 8.83
CA ARG A 97 -0.23 -8.48 9.77
C ARG A 97 0.33 -9.73 9.07
N VAL A 98 -0.50 -10.43 8.32
CA VAL A 98 -0.09 -11.64 7.61
C VAL A 98 0.87 -11.32 6.47
N LEU A 99 0.53 -10.37 5.59
CA LEU A 99 1.44 -9.91 4.54
C LEU A 99 2.83 -9.58 5.12
N ARG A 100 2.86 -8.90 6.27
CA ARG A 100 4.12 -8.60 6.96
C ARG A 100 4.83 -9.85 7.48
N CYS A 101 4.15 -10.78 8.15
CA CYS A 101 4.85 -11.94 8.70
C CYS A 101 5.31 -12.90 7.61
N THR A 102 4.52 -13.08 6.55
CA THR A 102 4.91 -13.87 5.39
C THR A 102 6.08 -13.21 4.64
N ARG A 103 6.05 -11.89 4.41
CA ARG A 103 7.21 -11.14 3.88
C ARG A 103 8.43 -11.33 4.76
N ASN A 104 8.27 -11.25 6.08
CA ASN A 104 9.38 -11.43 7.01
C ASN A 104 9.89 -12.87 7.00
N SER A 105 9.05 -13.91 7.02
CA SER A 105 9.51 -15.31 6.98
C SER A 105 10.28 -15.63 5.71
N PHE A 106 9.92 -15.02 4.57
CA PHE A 106 10.65 -15.14 3.32
C PHE A 106 12.00 -14.40 3.34
N LEU A 107 12.04 -13.17 3.85
CA LEU A 107 13.26 -12.34 3.83
C LEU A 107 14.22 -12.64 4.98
N HIS A 108 13.68 -13.06 6.11
CA HIS A 108 14.38 -13.27 7.36
C HIS A 108 13.81 -14.55 7.97
N ARG A 109 14.54 -15.67 7.89
CA ARG A 109 14.11 -17.03 8.28
C ARG A 109 13.42 -17.18 9.66
N ALA A 110 13.35 -16.13 10.48
CA ALA A 110 12.62 -16.07 11.74
C ALA A 110 11.50 -14.99 11.69
N CYS A 111 10.26 -15.39 11.43
CA CYS A 111 9.09 -14.69 11.98
C CYS A 111 8.88 -15.32 13.37
N GLY A 112 9.23 -14.60 14.44
CA GLY A 112 9.09 -15.08 15.83
C GLY A 112 7.64 -15.17 16.33
N GLU A 113 6.67 -15.18 15.41
CA GLU A 113 5.23 -15.32 15.65
C GLU A 113 4.73 -16.48 14.78
N GLU A 114 3.74 -17.25 15.23
CA GLU A 114 3.03 -18.16 14.33
C GLU A 114 2.32 -17.34 13.25
N CYS A 115 2.79 -17.48 12.00
CA CYS A 115 2.08 -16.94 10.85
C CYS A 115 0.73 -17.67 10.74
N PRO A 116 -0.42 -16.98 10.82
CA PRO A 116 -1.68 -17.64 10.56
C PRO A 116 -1.69 -18.15 9.10
N ALA A 117 -2.18 -19.38 8.92
CA ALA A 117 -2.48 -19.89 7.59
C ALA A 117 -3.51 -18.95 6.94
N ILE A 118 -3.22 -18.49 5.74
CA ILE A 118 -4.08 -17.52 5.06
C ILE A 118 -4.29 -17.94 3.63
N ASN A 119 -5.51 -17.72 3.15
CA ASN A 119 -5.85 -17.88 1.76
C ASN A 119 -5.31 -16.67 0.98
N LEU A 120 -4.56 -16.91 -0.10
CA LEU A 120 -4.06 -15.85 -0.97
C LEU A 120 -5.21 -14.98 -1.51
N ASP A 121 -6.38 -15.58 -1.75
CA ASP A 121 -7.58 -14.84 -2.19
C ASP A 121 -8.02 -13.81 -1.15
N ASP A 122 -8.00 -14.16 0.14
CA ASP A 122 -8.34 -13.21 1.21
C ASP A 122 -7.37 -12.03 1.22
N VAL A 123 -6.08 -12.30 0.99
CA VAL A 123 -5.05 -11.26 0.93
C VAL A 123 -5.29 -10.34 -0.26
N VAL A 124 -5.53 -10.91 -1.44
CA VAL A 124 -5.82 -10.14 -2.66
C VAL A 124 -7.06 -9.28 -2.47
N ASN A 125 -8.15 -9.85 -1.97
CA ASN A 125 -9.40 -9.13 -1.70
C ASN A 125 -9.19 -8.00 -0.70
N GLY A 126 -8.39 -8.23 0.36
CA GLY A 126 -8.03 -7.18 1.31
C GLY A 126 -7.21 -6.06 0.70
N VAL A 127 -6.22 -6.38 -0.14
CA VAL A 127 -5.43 -5.37 -0.85
C VAL A 127 -6.31 -4.56 -1.80
N GLN A 128 -7.23 -5.20 -2.52
CA GLN A 128 -8.18 -4.53 -3.41
C GLN A 128 -9.10 -3.59 -2.63
N LEU A 129 -9.69 -4.05 -1.53
CA LEU A 129 -10.52 -3.23 -0.65
C LEU A 129 -9.74 -2.01 -0.16
N TYR A 130 -8.56 -2.21 0.41
CA TYR A 130 -7.72 -1.12 0.90
C TYR A 130 -7.43 -0.09 -0.18
N THR A 131 -7.08 -0.56 -1.38
CA THR A 131 -6.72 0.29 -2.51
C THR A 131 -7.92 1.11 -2.98
N SER A 132 -9.09 0.48 -3.10
CA SER A 132 -10.33 1.18 -3.46
C SER A 132 -10.62 2.32 -2.50
N LYS A 133 -10.56 2.06 -1.19
CA LYS A 133 -10.78 3.06 -0.14
C LYS A 133 -9.71 4.14 -0.10
N ALA A 134 -8.46 3.77 -0.33
CA ALA A 134 -7.34 4.72 -0.42
C ALA A 134 -7.50 5.66 -1.62
N ARG A 135 -7.87 5.14 -2.79
CA ARG A 135 -8.13 5.94 -3.99
C ARG A 135 -9.29 6.90 -3.78
N GLU A 136 -10.42 6.43 -3.24
CA GLU A 136 -11.55 7.28 -2.90
C GLU A 136 -11.13 8.44 -1.98
N TYR A 137 -10.36 8.14 -0.93
CA TYR A 137 -9.81 9.15 -0.03
C TYR A 137 -8.91 10.15 -0.76
N ILE A 138 -7.94 9.67 -1.55
CA ILE A 138 -6.99 10.51 -2.29
C ILE A 138 -7.74 11.45 -3.24
N SER A 139 -8.70 10.93 -4.02
CA SER A 139 -9.51 11.75 -4.92
C SER A 139 -10.27 12.86 -4.19
N ARG A 140 -10.90 12.54 -3.05
CA ARG A 140 -11.59 13.57 -2.23
C ARG A 140 -10.64 14.65 -1.74
N MET A 141 -9.44 14.26 -1.29
CA MET A 141 -8.43 15.21 -0.83
C MET A 141 -7.85 16.06 -1.95
N LEU A 142 -7.64 15.54 -3.15
CA LEU A 142 -7.12 16.36 -4.26
C LEU A 142 -8.15 17.39 -4.75
N ILE A 143 -9.44 17.04 -4.78
CA ILE A 143 -10.52 17.97 -5.16
C ILE A 143 -10.61 19.13 -4.16
N SER A 144 -10.53 18.86 -2.86
CA SER A 144 -10.68 19.91 -1.84
C SER A 144 -9.55 20.96 -1.84
N TRP A 145 -8.43 20.69 -2.54
CA TRP A 145 -7.31 21.63 -2.67
C TRP A 145 -7.37 22.43 -3.97
N SER A 146 -8.22 22.04 -4.92
CA SER A 146 -8.46 22.79 -6.17
C SER A 146 -9.52 23.89 -6.03
N THR A 147 -10.23 23.93 -4.90
CA THR A 147 -11.29 24.90 -4.60
C THR A 147 -10.85 26.01 -3.62
N VAL A 148 -9.54 26.13 -3.35
CA VAL A 148 -8.93 27.16 -2.47
C VAL A 148 -7.89 27.93 -3.27
#